data_AF-A0A936RQ41-F1
#
_entry.id   AF-A0A936RQ41-F1
#
_cell.length_a   1.000
_cell.length_b   1.000
_cell.length_c   1.000
_cell.angle_alpha   90.00
_cell.angle_beta   90.00
_cell.angle_gamma   90.00
#
_symmetry.space_group_name_H-M   'P 1'
#
loop_
_entity.id
_entity.type
_entity.pdbx_description
1 polymer ?
#
loop_
_entity_poly.entity_id
_entity_poly.type
_entity_poly.pdbx_seq_one_letter_code
_entity_poly.pdbx_strand_id
1 'polypeptide(L)'
;MKKIFVILIALCFQATLFAQDVKQLHENARNLMHKGDFANAILILNRALDAEPGNLELAKDLGLNYYYAKDYKKALEVLVPLFDRNDVDDQCFQIAGDAHWAMDEAAAAETVYRKGIKKLPNSGPLYNELGKVLWTKNDFTAIKQWEKGIENDPGFAGNYYNASKYYYFTTDKVWSLVYGEIFINIDPKSAYTPEIKNILLEGYKKLFSDADLEKNNKEKNSFAVAFLKTMNKQSALASAGINAESLTMIRTRFILDWDAGYHAKFPFKLFELYRQYIQEGLFEAYNQWVFATAQNLPAYQAWTNAHSKEHAALTRFLQDRIFKMPAGQYYH
;
A
#
# COMPACT_ATOMS: atom_id res chain seq x y z
N MET A 1 48.05 26.29 -22.21
CA MET A 1 47.62 25.24 -21.24
C MET A 1 47.31 25.79 -19.85
N LYS A 2 48.20 26.55 -19.17
CA LYS A 2 47.93 27.09 -17.82
C LYS A 2 46.68 28.02 -17.71
N LYS A 3 46.43 28.90 -18.70
CA LYS A 3 45.25 29.80 -18.68
C LYS A 3 43.91 29.07 -18.84
N ILE A 4 43.88 27.99 -19.62
CA ILE A 4 42.67 27.15 -19.80
C ILE A 4 42.35 26.39 -18.50
N PHE A 5 43.38 25.92 -17.79
CA PHE A 5 43.23 25.21 -16.53
C PHE A 5 42.71 26.11 -15.38
N VAL A 6 43.14 27.37 -15.32
CA VAL A 6 42.63 28.34 -14.31
C VAL A 6 41.17 28.74 -14.58
N ILE A 7 40.78 28.89 -15.84
CA ILE A 7 39.39 29.17 -16.21
C ILE A 7 38.48 27.98 -15.88
N LEU A 8 38.94 26.75 -16.13
CA LEU A 8 38.24 25.53 -15.74
C LEU A 8 38.04 25.43 -14.21
N ILE A 9 39.07 25.73 -13.41
CA ILE A 9 38.97 25.70 -11.94
C ILE A 9 38.01 26.78 -11.42
N ALA A 10 38.04 28.00 -11.98
CA ALA A 10 37.13 29.08 -11.58
C ALA A 10 35.66 28.79 -11.96
N LEU A 11 35.42 28.21 -13.13
CA LEU A 11 34.10 27.75 -13.57
C LEU A 11 33.57 26.62 -12.68
N CYS A 12 34.43 25.67 -12.30
CA CYS A 12 34.06 24.61 -11.35
C CYS A 12 33.69 25.17 -9.96
N PHE A 13 34.41 26.19 -9.48
CA PHE A 13 34.14 26.80 -8.17
C PHE A 13 32.83 27.60 -8.13
N GLN A 14 32.51 28.32 -9.20
CA GLN A 14 31.24 29.05 -9.30
C GLN A 14 30.05 28.09 -9.40
N ALA A 15 30.17 27.04 -10.21
CA ALA A 15 29.12 26.02 -10.33
C ALA A 15 28.82 25.34 -8.97
N THR A 16 29.83 25.08 -8.15
CA THR A 16 29.62 24.50 -6.80
C THR A 16 28.92 25.44 -5.82
N LEU A 17 29.16 26.76 -5.90
CA LEU A 17 28.50 27.74 -5.04
C LEU A 17 27.02 27.93 -5.40
N PHE A 18 26.69 27.98 -6.70
CA PHE A 18 25.30 28.09 -7.16
C PHE A 18 24.47 26.83 -6.84
N ALA A 19 25.04 25.64 -7.04
CA ALA A 19 24.36 24.39 -6.68
C ALA A 19 24.13 24.27 -5.16
N GLN A 20 25.05 24.79 -4.35
CA GLN A 20 24.89 24.83 -2.89
C GLN A 20 23.75 25.78 -2.46
N ASP A 21 23.55 26.88 -3.18
CA ASP A 21 22.45 27.81 -2.95
C ASP A 21 21.08 27.20 -3.33
N VAL A 22 20.98 26.52 -4.47
CA VAL A 22 19.73 25.85 -4.90
C VAL A 22 19.31 24.74 -3.94
N LYS A 23 20.26 23.93 -3.47
CA LYS A 23 19.97 22.91 -2.45
C LYS A 23 19.42 23.53 -1.17
N GLN A 24 19.99 24.65 -0.72
CA GLN A 24 19.51 25.37 0.46
C GLN A 24 18.10 25.95 0.24
N LEU A 25 17.83 26.51 -0.95
CA LEU A 25 16.50 26.98 -1.33
C LEU A 25 15.49 25.83 -1.31
N HIS A 26 15.86 24.66 -1.84
CA HIS A 26 14.99 23.48 -1.84
C HIS A 26 14.68 22.97 -0.43
N GLU A 27 15.68 22.91 0.45
CA GLU A 27 15.49 22.56 1.86
C GLU A 27 14.60 23.57 2.59
N ASN A 28 14.78 24.87 2.32
CA ASN A 28 13.94 25.93 2.87
C ASN A 28 12.48 25.79 2.39
N ALA A 29 12.26 25.52 1.11
CA ALA A 29 10.93 25.26 0.56
C ALA A 29 10.27 24.05 1.21
N ARG A 30 10.99 22.93 1.38
CA ARG A 30 10.46 21.74 2.08
C ARG A 30 10.11 22.02 3.53
N ASN A 31 10.90 22.82 4.24
CA ASN A 31 10.57 23.27 5.59
C ASN A 31 9.29 24.12 5.63
N LEU A 32 9.06 24.98 4.64
CA LEU A 32 7.82 25.75 4.52
C LEU A 32 6.62 24.85 4.20
N MET A 33 6.79 23.87 3.31
CA MET A 33 5.78 22.84 3.01
C MET A 33 5.35 22.08 4.27
N HIS A 34 6.30 21.64 5.10
CA HIS A 34 6.02 20.97 6.36
C HIS A 34 5.24 21.84 7.36
N LYS A 35 5.38 23.17 7.27
CA LYS A 35 4.62 24.14 8.08
C LYS A 35 3.27 24.51 7.46
N GLY A 36 2.95 24.02 6.26
CA GLY A 36 1.76 24.38 5.48
C GLY A 36 1.82 25.76 4.82
N ASP A 37 3.00 26.40 4.79
CA ASP A 37 3.20 27.71 4.17
C ASP A 37 3.52 27.56 2.67
N PHE A 38 2.52 27.08 1.93
CA PHE A 38 2.65 26.78 0.50
C PHE A 38 2.94 28.03 -0.34
N ALA A 39 2.40 29.19 0.07
CA ALA A 39 2.60 30.45 -0.66
C ALA A 39 4.08 30.87 -0.64
N ASN A 40 4.74 30.85 0.52
CA ASN A 40 6.17 31.17 0.58
C ASN A 40 7.02 30.06 -0.04
N ALA A 41 6.63 28.78 0.10
CA ALA A 41 7.32 27.68 -0.57
C ALA A 41 7.33 27.85 -2.10
N ILE A 42 6.21 28.24 -2.71
CA ILE A 42 6.11 28.57 -4.14
C ILE A 42 7.10 29.66 -4.54
N LEU A 43 7.21 30.75 -3.75
CA LEU A 43 8.16 31.83 -4.04
C LEU A 43 9.61 31.33 -4.03
N ILE A 44 9.97 30.49 -3.06
CA ILE A 44 11.32 29.93 -2.95
C ILE A 44 11.61 28.93 -4.08
N LEU A 45 10.63 28.07 -4.42
CA LEU A 45 10.77 27.08 -5.49
C LEU A 45 10.90 27.73 -6.87
N ASN A 46 10.16 28.81 -7.15
CA ASN A 46 10.35 29.57 -8.39
C ASN A 46 11.78 30.14 -8.49
N ARG A 47 12.32 30.72 -7.41
CA ARG A 47 13.71 31.21 -7.40
C ARG A 47 14.73 30.09 -7.59
N ALA A 48 14.47 28.92 -7.02
CA ALA A 48 15.31 27.74 -7.21
C ALA A 48 15.27 27.25 -8.67
N LEU A 49 14.09 27.26 -9.29
CA LEU A 49 13.91 26.91 -10.71
C LEU A 49 14.45 27.98 -11.67
N ASP A 50 14.50 29.25 -11.30
CA ASP A 50 15.17 30.29 -12.09
C ASP A 50 16.67 29.99 -12.21
N ALA A 51 17.27 29.43 -11.15
CA ALA A 51 18.68 29.01 -11.13
C ALA A 51 18.88 27.65 -11.81
N GLU A 52 17.95 26.70 -11.64
CA GLU A 52 18.00 25.37 -12.27
C GLU A 52 16.67 24.99 -12.97
N PRO A 53 16.40 25.53 -14.18
CA PRO A 53 15.11 25.34 -14.85
C PRO A 53 14.80 23.89 -15.23
N GLY A 54 15.83 23.05 -15.30
CA GLY A 54 15.72 21.63 -15.66
C GLY A 54 15.55 20.68 -14.47
N ASN A 55 15.51 21.17 -13.23
CA ASN A 55 15.46 20.32 -12.05
C ASN A 55 14.05 19.75 -11.83
N LEU A 56 13.90 18.43 -12.03
CA LEU A 56 12.60 17.75 -11.93
C LEU A 56 12.02 17.81 -10.52
N GLU A 57 12.86 17.60 -9.49
CA GLU A 57 12.40 17.58 -8.09
C GLU A 57 11.86 18.95 -7.67
N LEU A 58 12.52 20.03 -8.08
CA LEU A 58 12.02 21.39 -7.82
C LEU A 58 10.69 21.66 -8.53
N ALA A 59 10.56 21.24 -9.79
CA ALA A 59 9.33 21.41 -10.56
C ALA A 59 8.18 20.57 -9.96
N LYS A 60 8.45 19.32 -9.56
CA LYS A 60 7.50 18.45 -8.87
C LYS A 60 7.03 19.07 -7.55
N ASP A 61 7.95 19.54 -6.71
CA ASP A 61 7.61 20.21 -5.46
C ASP A 61 6.83 21.50 -5.71
N LEU A 62 7.14 22.26 -6.76
CA LEU A 62 6.37 23.44 -7.15
C LEU A 62 4.94 23.07 -7.53
N GLY A 63 4.76 22.02 -8.35
CA GLY A 63 3.45 21.48 -8.69
C GLY A 63 2.65 21.02 -7.47
N LEU A 64 3.30 20.33 -6.53
CA LEU A 64 2.69 19.89 -5.26
C LEU A 64 2.24 21.08 -4.40
N ASN A 65 3.03 22.15 -4.34
CA ASN A 65 2.65 23.34 -3.58
C ASN A 65 1.50 24.10 -4.23
N TYR A 66 1.45 24.19 -5.57
CA TYR A 66 0.28 24.74 -6.25
C TYR A 66 -0.97 23.90 -5.98
N TYR A 67 -0.86 22.57 -5.95
CA TYR A 67 -1.95 21.68 -5.57
C TYR A 67 -2.47 21.97 -4.15
N TYR A 68 -1.59 22.01 -3.15
CA TYR A 68 -2.00 22.32 -1.77
C TYR A 68 -2.51 23.74 -1.58
N ALA A 69 -2.02 24.70 -2.38
CA ALA A 69 -2.56 26.06 -2.46
C ALA A 69 -3.91 26.13 -3.21
N LYS A 70 -4.43 24.99 -3.72
CA LYS A 70 -5.65 24.86 -4.53
C LYS A 70 -5.60 25.58 -5.88
N ASP A 71 -4.41 25.96 -6.35
CA ASP A 71 -4.17 26.48 -7.70
C ASP A 71 -3.89 25.31 -8.65
N TYR A 72 -4.91 24.46 -8.84
CA TYR A 72 -4.80 23.21 -9.59
C TYR A 72 -4.38 23.43 -11.05
N LYS A 73 -4.77 24.56 -11.65
CA LYS A 73 -4.37 24.92 -13.02
C LYS A 73 -2.87 25.13 -13.12
N LYS A 74 -2.26 25.90 -12.21
CA LYS A 74 -0.80 26.06 -12.19
C LYS A 74 -0.07 24.78 -11.83
N ALA A 75 -0.64 23.95 -10.95
CA ALA A 75 -0.06 22.63 -10.67
C ALA A 75 0.07 21.82 -11.98
N LEU A 76 -0.99 21.79 -12.81
CA LEU A 76 -0.97 21.11 -14.10
C LEU A 76 -0.02 21.76 -15.11
N GLU A 77 0.05 23.10 -15.18
CA GLU A 77 0.99 23.83 -16.05
C GLU A 77 2.45 23.44 -15.77
N VAL A 78 2.79 23.22 -14.49
CA VAL A 78 4.14 22.80 -14.08
C VAL A 78 4.38 21.31 -14.29
N LEU A 79 3.39 20.45 -13.99
CA LEU A 79 3.57 18.99 -13.96
C LEU A 79 3.45 18.33 -15.34
N VAL A 80 2.52 18.76 -16.19
CA VAL A 80 2.26 18.12 -17.50
C VAL A 80 3.51 18.09 -18.40
N PRO A 81 4.34 19.15 -18.49
CA PRO A 81 5.58 19.10 -19.26
C PRO A 81 6.58 18.05 -18.76
N LEU A 82 6.51 17.64 -17.49
CA LEU A 82 7.42 16.65 -16.92
C LEU A 82 7.13 15.23 -17.40
N PHE A 83 5.91 14.94 -17.85
CA PHE A 83 5.46 13.58 -18.20
C PHE A 83 6.29 12.90 -19.29
N ASP A 84 6.88 13.69 -20.19
CA ASP A 84 7.64 13.15 -21.33
C ASP A 84 9.14 13.02 -21.00
N ARG A 85 9.58 13.47 -19.82
CA ARG A 85 10.98 13.32 -19.38
C ARG A 85 11.34 11.86 -19.10
N ASN A 86 12.64 11.56 -19.14
CA ASN A 86 13.15 10.22 -18.89
C ASN A 86 13.29 9.90 -17.40
N ASP A 87 13.45 10.93 -16.58
CA ASP A 87 13.61 10.88 -15.12
C ASP A 87 12.30 11.12 -14.36
N VAL A 88 11.16 11.13 -15.06
CA VAL A 88 9.84 11.32 -14.43
C VAL A 88 9.45 10.15 -13.54
N ASP A 89 8.92 10.48 -12.37
CA ASP A 89 8.39 9.52 -11.40
C ASP A 89 6.85 9.52 -11.40
N ASP A 90 6.26 8.60 -10.63
CA ASP A 90 4.82 8.44 -10.54
C ASP A 90 4.14 9.61 -9.81
N GLN A 91 4.82 10.24 -8.86
CA GLN A 91 4.30 11.39 -8.12
C GLN A 91 3.86 12.54 -9.04
N CYS A 92 4.58 12.81 -10.13
CA CYS A 92 4.16 13.82 -11.10
C CYS A 92 2.76 13.54 -11.67
N PHE A 93 2.48 12.28 -12.01
CA PHE A 93 1.18 11.85 -12.51
C PHE A 93 0.13 11.79 -11.40
N GLN A 94 0.50 11.38 -10.18
CA GLN A 94 -0.38 11.38 -9.01
C GLN A 94 -0.92 12.77 -8.71
N ILE A 95 -0.04 13.75 -8.55
CA ILE A 95 -0.43 15.13 -8.21
C ILE A 95 -1.29 15.73 -9.32
N ALA A 96 -0.96 15.50 -10.58
CA ALA A 96 -1.75 15.99 -11.71
C ALA A 96 -3.13 15.31 -11.80
N GLY A 97 -3.21 14.00 -11.57
CA GLY A 97 -4.48 13.29 -11.50
C GLY A 97 -5.35 13.76 -10.33
N ASP A 98 -4.75 13.99 -9.17
CA ASP A 98 -5.42 14.54 -7.99
C ASP A 98 -5.89 15.98 -8.21
N ALA A 99 -5.12 16.79 -8.95
CA ALA A 99 -5.51 18.14 -9.35
C ALA A 99 -6.76 18.12 -10.24
N HIS A 100 -6.81 17.23 -11.24
CA HIS A 100 -8.01 17.02 -12.05
C HIS A 100 -9.19 16.50 -11.20
N TRP A 101 -8.95 15.56 -10.29
CA TRP A 101 -9.96 15.05 -9.38
C TRP A 101 -10.58 16.15 -8.52
N ALA A 102 -9.75 17.04 -7.96
CA ALA A 102 -10.19 18.18 -7.15
C ALA A 102 -10.96 19.24 -7.94
N MET A 103 -10.86 19.22 -9.27
CA MET A 103 -11.64 20.05 -10.20
C MET A 103 -12.91 19.35 -10.72
N ASP A 104 -13.25 18.16 -10.19
CA ASP A 104 -14.36 17.30 -10.66
C ASP A 104 -14.17 16.78 -12.11
N GLU A 105 -12.91 16.70 -12.56
CA GLU A 105 -12.54 16.27 -13.91
C GLU A 105 -12.09 14.79 -13.93
N ALA A 106 -12.94 13.89 -13.45
CA ALA A 106 -12.60 12.47 -13.29
C ALA A 106 -12.10 11.77 -14.57
N ALA A 107 -12.61 12.16 -15.75
CA ALA A 107 -12.15 11.64 -17.04
C ALA A 107 -10.73 12.10 -17.40
N ALA A 108 -10.36 13.33 -17.01
CA ALA A 108 -9.01 13.84 -17.20
C ALA A 108 -8.03 13.15 -16.23
N ALA A 109 -8.42 12.97 -14.97
CA ALA A 109 -7.64 12.20 -13.99
C ALA A 109 -7.37 10.77 -14.48
N GLU A 110 -8.40 10.08 -15.00
CA GLU A 110 -8.25 8.76 -15.61
C GLU A 110 -7.22 8.77 -16.76
N THR A 111 -7.28 9.79 -17.62
CA THR A 111 -6.34 9.94 -18.75
C THR A 111 -4.90 10.12 -18.26
N VAL A 112 -4.69 10.93 -17.22
CA VAL A 112 -3.37 11.14 -16.61
C VAL A 112 -2.83 9.84 -16.03
N TYR A 113 -3.62 9.10 -15.24
CA TYR A 113 -3.18 7.83 -14.65
C TYR A 113 -2.88 6.77 -15.71
N ARG A 114 -3.68 6.69 -16.77
CA ARG A 114 -3.39 5.80 -17.91
C ARG A 114 -2.10 6.18 -18.64
N LYS A 115 -1.82 7.48 -18.83
CA LYS A 115 -0.54 7.95 -19.40
C LYS A 115 0.63 7.56 -18.49
N GLY A 116 0.49 7.78 -17.18
CA GLY A 116 1.47 7.41 -16.17
C GLY A 116 1.78 5.92 -16.18
N ILE A 117 0.77 5.05 -16.15
CA ILE A 117 0.94 3.59 -16.21
C ILE A 117 1.66 3.16 -17.49
N LYS A 118 1.39 3.79 -18.63
CA LYS A 118 2.10 3.50 -19.89
C LYS A 118 3.60 3.85 -19.80
N LYS A 119 3.95 4.92 -19.09
CA LYS A 119 5.33 5.38 -18.91
C LYS A 119 6.06 4.59 -17.81
N LEU A 120 5.35 4.25 -16.74
CA LEU A 120 5.83 3.63 -15.51
C LEU A 120 4.96 2.40 -15.19
N PRO A 121 5.09 1.31 -15.97
CA PRO A 121 4.25 0.12 -15.80
C PRO A 121 4.45 -0.61 -14.48
N ASN A 122 5.51 -0.29 -13.74
CA ASN A 122 5.81 -0.88 -12.43
C ASN A 122 5.39 0.00 -11.24
N SER A 123 4.58 1.04 -11.45
CA SER A 123 4.10 1.91 -10.37
C SER A 123 2.80 1.41 -9.78
N GLY A 124 2.89 0.76 -8.62
CA GLY A 124 1.73 0.41 -7.78
C GLY A 124 0.81 1.59 -7.46
N PRO A 125 1.35 2.78 -7.08
CA PRO A 125 0.55 3.98 -6.84
C PRO A 125 -0.36 4.37 -8.00
N LEU A 126 0.12 4.33 -9.25
CA LEU A 126 -0.69 4.75 -10.40
C LEU A 126 -1.85 3.80 -10.70
N TYR A 127 -1.63 2.49 -10.56
CA TYR A 127 -2.71 1.51 -10.62
C TYR A 127 -3.74 1.72 -9.51
N ASN A 128 -3.26 2.09 -8.32
CA ASN A 128 -4.13 2.35 -7.18
C ASN A 128 -5.08 3.51 -7.44
N GLU A 129 -4.52 4.62 -7.92
CA GLU A 129 -5.27 5.83 -8.23
C GLU A 129 -6.24 5.63 -9.39
N LEU A 130 -5.82 4.92 -10.45
CA LEU A 130 -6.74 4.55 -11.53
C LEU A 130 -7.91 3.69 -11.02
N GLY A 131 -7.64 2.70 -10.17
CA GLY A 131 -8.69 1.88 -9.57
C GLY A 131 -9.66 2.70 -8.71
N LYS A 132 -9.18 3.67 -7.93
CA LYS A 132 -10.03 4.60 -7.16
C LYS A 132 -10.93 5.43 -8.07
N VAL A 133 -10.37 6.01 -9.15
CA VAL A 133 -11.16 6.77 -10.13
C VAL A 133 -12.24 5.90 -10.78
N LEU A 134 -11.91 4.67 -11.20
CA LEU A 134 -12.91 3.76 -11.78
C LEU A 134 -14.01 3.40 -10.76
N TRP A 135 -13.63 3.10 -9.51
CA TRP A 135 -14.56 2.74 -8.45
C TRP A 135 -15.59 3.85 -8.17
N THR A 136 -15.13 5.11 -8.08
CA THR A 136 -16.03 6.26 -7.87
C THR A 136 -17.02 6.49 -9.02
N LYS A 137 -16.66 6.06 -10.24
CA LYS A 137 -17.54 6.04 -11.41
C LYS A 137 -18.47 4.82 -11.45
N ASN A 138 -18.51 4.02 -10.38
CA ASN A 138 -19.18 2.71 -10.32
C ASN A 138 -18.68 1.71 -11.39
N ASP A 139 -17.47 1.91 -11.91
CA ASP A 139 -16.83 0.95 -12.80
C ASP A 139 -16.08 -0.09 -11.97
N PHE A 140 -16.70 -1.26 -11.81
CA PHE A 140 -16.15 -2.36 -11.03
C PHE A 140 -14.94 -3.04 -11.68
N THR A 141 -14.51 -2.63 -12.88
CA THR A 141 -13.20 -3.01 -13.41
C THR A 141 -12.03 -2.39 -12.62
N ALA A 142 -12.32 -1.52 -11.64
CA ALA A 142 -11.41 -1.06 -10.61
C ALA A 142 -10.57 -2.19 -9.99
N ILE A 143 -11.17 -3.34 -9.69
CA ILE A 143 -10.46 -4.48 -9.10
C ILE A 143 -9.29 -4.93 -9.97
N LYS A 144 -9.47 -4.96 -11.30
CA LYS A 144 -8.42 -5.35 -12.24
C LYS A 144 -7.23 -4.41 -12.20
N GLN A 145 -7.44 -3.14 -11.83
CA GLN A 145 -6.34 -2.19 -11.68
C GLN A 145 -5.59 -2.44 -10.39
N TRP A 146 -6.29 -2.65 -9.27
CA TRP A 146 -5.64 -2.98 -8.00
C TRP A 146 -4.88 -4.31 -8.06
N GLU A 147 -5.44 -5.34 -8.70
CA GLU A 147 -4.75 -6.62 -8.95
C GLU A 147 -3.50 -6.43 -9.83
N LYS A 148 -3.58 -5.62 -10.90
CA LYS A 148 -2.40 -5.28 -11.70
C LYS A 148 -1.38 -4.47 -10.91
N GLY A 149 -1.82 -3.58 -10.03
CA GLY A 149 -0.94 -2.85 -9.14
C GLY A 149 -0.20 -3.78 -8.18
N ILE A 150 -0.88 -4.79 -7.65
CA ILE A 150 -0.27 -5.89 -6.88
C ILE A 150 0.74 -6.66 -7.75
N GLU A 151 0.37 -6.98 -9.00
CA GLU A 151 1.23 -7.70 -9.96
C GLU A 151 2.52 -6.94 -10.32
N ASN A 152 2.44 -5.62 -10.44
CA ASN A 152 3.56 -4.82 -10.94
C ASN A 152 4.39 -4.20 -9.80
N ASP A 153 3.78 -3.98 -8.64
CA ASP A 153 4.43 -3.50 -7.42
C ASP A 153 3.79 -4.13 -6.17
N PRO A 154 4.22 -5.35 -5.80
CA PRO A 154 3.72 -6.05 -4.62
C PRO A 154 4.09 -5.36 -3.31
N GLY A 155 4.97 -4.36 -3.32
CA GLY A 155 5.31 -3.57 -2.13
C GLY A 155 4.26 -2.53 -1.78
N PHE A 156 3.38 -2.16 -2.71
CA PHE A 156 2.45 -1.06 -2.51
C PHE A 156 1.17 -1.48 -1.78
N ALA A 157 1.13 -1.21 -0.47
CA ALA A 157 0.02 -1.56 0.42
C ALA A 157 -1.37 -1.09 -0.07
N GLY A 158 -1.43 0.09 -0.70
CA GLY A 158 -2.71 0.69 -1.11
C GLY A 158 -3.53 -0.20 -2.05
N ASN A 159 -2.88 -1.00 -2.90
CA ASN A 159 -3.58 -1.91 -3.80
C ASN A 159 -4.25 -3.08 -3.04
N TYR A 160 -3.56 -3.65 -2.06
CA TYR A 160 -4.11 -4.68 -1.18
C TYR A 160 -5.27 -4.15 -0.34
N TYR A 161 -5.17 -2.93 0.19
CA TYR A 161 -6.25 -2.28 0.93
C TYR A 161 -7.53 -2.19 0.09
N ASN A 162 -7.45 -1.62 -1.12
CA ASN A 162 -8.62 -1.46 -1.97
C ASN A 162 -9.16 -2.79 -2.50
N ALA A 163 -8.29 -3.74 -2.90
CA ALA A 163 -8.71 -5.07 -3.33
C ALA A 163 -9.40 -5.84 -2.19
N SER A 164 -8.85 -5.80 -0.97
CA SER A 164 -9.46 -6.41 0.21
C SER A 164 -10.89 -5.89 0.45
N LYS A 165 -11.06 -4.56 0.40
CA LYS A 165 -12.38 -3.92 0.54
C LYS A 165 -13.33 -4.31 -0.57
N TYR A 166 -12.88 -4.32 -1.82
CA TYR A 166 -13.67 -4.76 -2.97
C TYR A 166 -14.24 -6.16 -2.73
N TYR A 167 -13.37 -7.14 -2.48
CA TYR A 167 -13.79 -8.54 -2.33
C TYR A 167 -14.70 -8.76 -1.12
N TYR A 168 -14.49 -8.02 -0.03
CA TYR A 168 -15.34 -8.08 1.14
C TYR A 168 -16.82 -7.83 0.77
N PHE A 169 -17.10 -6.84 -0.08
CA PHE A 169 -18.44 -6.49 -0.54
C PHE A 169 -18.99 -7.40 -1.66
N THR A 170 -18.17 -8.25 -2.28
CA THR A 170 -18.65 -9.25 -3.24
C THR A 170 -19.16 -10.51 -2.53
N THR A 171 -19.56 -11.56 -3.26
CA THR A 171 -19.83 -12.88 -2.67
C THR A 171 -18.57 -13.70 -2.42
N ASP A 172 -17.40 -13.20 -2.82
CA ASP A 172 -16.11 -13.86 -2.58
C ASP A 172 -15.81 -14.03 -1.08
N LYS A 173 -15.13 -15.11 -0.74
CA LYS A 173 -14.82 -15.50 0.64
C LYS A 173 -13.32 -15.67 0.92
N VAL A 174 -12.47 -15.51 -0.08
CA VAL A 174 -11.03 -15.82 0.01
C VAL A 174 -10.18 -14.56 -0.05
N TRP A 175 -10.41 -13.75 -1.07
CA TRP A 175 -9.49 -12.68 -1.46
C TRP A 175 -9.46 -11.52 -0.48
N SER A 176 -10.59 -11.22 0.18
CA SER A 176 -10.61 -10.24 1.27
C SER A 176 -9.75 -10.67 2.46
N LEU A 177 -9.71 -11.97 2.77
CA LEU A 177 -8.88 -12.51 3.84
C LEU A 177 -7.40 -12.46 3.47
N VAL A 178 -7.05 -12.86 2.25
CA VAL A 178 -5.65 -12.89 1.79
C VAL A 178 -5.09 -11.47 1.64
N TYR A 179 -5.81 -10.58 0.94
CA TYR A 179 -5.34 -9.22 0.71
C TYR A 179 -5.39 -8.34 1.96
N GLY A 180 -6.39 -8.53 2.83
CA GLY A 180 -6.44 -7.84 4.10
C GLY A 180 -5.26 -8.21 5.02
N GLU A 181 -4.92 -9.50 5.09
CA GLU A 181 -3.77 -9.96 5.88
C GLU A 181 -2.43 -9.45 5.31
N ILE A 182 -2.27 -9.43 3.98
CA ILE A 182 -1.07 -8.85 3.37
C ILE A 182 -0.97 -7.36 3.70
N PHE A 183 -2.07 -6.60 3.55
CA PHE A 183 -2.08 -5.17 3.85
C PHE A 183 -1.61 -4.85 5.28
N ILE A 184 -2.19 -5.51 6.29
CA ILE A 184 -1.85 -5.21 7.70
C ILE A 184 -0.43 -5.62 8.07
N ASN A 185 0.20 -6.52 7.31
CA ASN A 185 1.62 -6.85 7.52
C ASN A 185 2.55 -5.90 6.77
N ILE A 186 2.17 -5.39 5.58
CA ILE A 186 2.95 -4.36 4.88
C ILE A 186 2.93 -3.04 5.67
N ASP A 187 1.75 -2.61 6.15
CA ASP A 187 1.56 -1.34 6.86
C ASP A 187 0.80 -1.53 8.18
N PRO A 188 1.42 -2.14 9.22
CA PRO A 188 0.74 -2.43 10.50
C PRO A 188 0.33 -1.18 11.28
N LYS A 189 0.87 0.00 10.94
CA LYS A 189 0.59 1.29 11.60
C LYS A 189 -0.32 2.20 10.78
N SER A 190 -0.79 1.74 9.63
CA SER A 190 -1.72 2.49 8.79
C SER A 190 -2.96 2.94 9.56
N ALA A 191 -3.47 4.13 9.22
CA ALA A 191 -4.78 4.58 9.71
C ALA A 191 -5.93 3.66 9.26
N TYR A 192 -5.73 2.89 8.19
CA TYR A 192 -6.70 1.93 7.65
C TYR A 192 -6.60 0.54 8.28
N THR A 193 -5.56 0.24 9.07
CA THR A 193 -5.36 -1.08 9.67
C THR A 193 -6.51 -1.50 10.60
N PRO A 194 -7.09 -0.64 11.44
CA PRO A 194 -8.28 -0.99 12.22
C PRO A 194 -9.47 -1.41 11.35
N GLU A 195 -9.71 -0.73 10.22
CA GLU A 195 -10.77 -1.08 9.28
C GLU A 195 -10.52 -2.47 8.67
N ILE A 196 -9.31 -2.74 8.20
CA ILE A 196 -8.99 -4.03 7.61
C ILE A 196 -9.07 -5.17 8.63
N LYS A 197 -8.68 -4.95 9.89
CA LYS A 197 -8.86 -5.95 10.96
C LYS A 197 -10.34 -6.30 11.19
N ASN A 198 -11.24 -5.32 11.12
CA ASN A 198 -12.68 -5.57 11.15
C ASN A 198 -13.13 -6.39 9.93
N ILE A 199 -12.66 -6.04 8.73
CA ILE A 199 -12.94 -6.79 7.49
C ILE A 199 -12.45 -8.24 7.60
N LEU A 200 -11.29 -8.48 8.21
CA LEU A 200 -10.77 -9.83 8.42
C LEU A 200 -11.68 -10.63 9.38
N LEU A 201 -12.05 -10.06 10.52
CA LEU A 201 -12.94 -10.72 11.47
C LEU A 201 -14.31 -11.05 10.85
N GLU A 202 -14.94 -10.08 10.19
CA GLU A 202 -16.23 -10.28 9.50
C GLU A 202 -16.10 -11.18 8.28
N GLY A 203 -14.95 -11.15 7.58
CA GLY A 203 -14.62 -12.04 6.49
C GLY A 203 -14.56 -13.50 6.93
N TYR A 204 -13.97 -13.79 8.10
CA TYR A 204 -13.99 -15.14 8.66
C TYR A 204 -15.39 -15.57 9.10
N LYS A 205 -16.20 -14.67 9.67
CA LYS A 205 -17.61 -14.95 9.97
C LYS A 205 -18.40 -15.28 8.69
N LYS A 206 -18.18 -14.51 7.62
CA LYS A 206 -18.77 -14.73 6.29
C LYS A 206 -18.28 -16.03 5.63
N LEU A 207 -17.01 -16.38 5.81
CA LEU A 207 -16.46 -17.64 5.32
C LEU A 207 -17.22 -18.81 5.94
N PHE A 208 -17.24 -18.87 7.28
CA PHE A 208 -17.83 -19.95 8.07
C PHE A 208 -19.34 -19.81 8.32
N SER A 209 -20.04 -18.90 7.64
CA SER A 209 -21.51 -18.90 7.61
C SER A 209 -22.06 -20.16 6.93
N ASP A 210 -21.26 -20.74 6.04
CA ASP A 210 -21.59 -21.97 5.35
C ASP A 210 -20.93 -23.14 6.10
N ALA A 211 -21.72 -24.14 6.46
CA ALA A 211 -21.22 -25.32 7.16
C ALA A 211 -20.27 -26.19 6.29
N ASP A 212 -20.42 -26.09 4.96
CA ASP A 212 -19.58 -26.76 3.98
C ASP A 212 -19.10 -25.74 2.95
N LEU A 213 -17.81 -25.37 3.04
CA LEU A 213 -17.18 -24.35 2.19
C LEU A 213 -16.94 -24.84 0.76
N GLU A 214 -17.02 -26.15 0.52
CA GLU A 214 -16.85 -26.73 -0.82
C GLU A 214 -18.18 -26.80 -1.58
N LYS A 215 -19.31 -26.76 -0.86
CA LYS A 215 -20.64 -26.81 -1.45
C LYS A 215 -20.91 -25.58 -2.32
N ASN A 216 -21.30 -25.81 -3.57
CA ASN A 216 -21.55 -24.76 -4.58
C ASN A 216 -20.34 -23.85 -4.85
N ASN A 217 -19.12 -24.28 -4.52
CA ASN A 217 -17.92 -23.51 -4.80
C ASN A 217 -17.71 -23.38 -6.32
N LYS A 218 -17.74 -22.14 -6.84
CA LYS A 218 -17.52 -21.81 -8.25
C LYS A 218 -16.12 -21.25 -8.53
N GLU A 219 -15.25 -21.22 -7.51
CA GLU A 219 -13.89 -20.75 -7.62
C GLU A 219 -13.07 -21.62 -8.60
N LYS A 220 -12.34 -20.96 -9.49
CA LYS A 220 -11.50 -21.59 -10.52
C LYS A 220 -10.01 -21.43 -10.23
N ASN A 221 -9.63 -20.43 -9.44
CA ASN A 221 -8.25 -20.24 -9.05
C ASN A 221 -7.79 -21.40 -8.16
N SER A 222 -6.71 -22.07 -8.58
CA SER A 222 -6.27 -23.32 -7.94
C SER A 222 -5.77 -23.12 -6.50
N PHE A 223 -5.26 -21.93 -6.17
CA PHE A 223 -4.88 -21.57 -4.82
C PHE A 223 -6.11 -21.38 -3.93
N ALA A 224 -7.10 -20.62 -4.39
CA ALA A 224 -8.32 -20.35 -3.63
C ALA A 224 -9.17 -21.62 -3.41
N VAL A 225 -9.22 -22.54 -4.38
CA VAL A 225 -9.80 -23.87 -4.19
C VAL A 225 -9.08 -24.65 -3.09
N ALA A 226 -7.74 -24.68 -3.11
CA ALA A 226 -6.95 -25.33 -2.07
C ALA A 226 -7.16 -24.68 -0.70
N PHE A 227 -7.25 -23.35 -0.66
CA PHE A 227 -7.49 -22.57 0.55
C PHE A 227 -8.84 -22.96 1.18
N LEU A 228 -9.92 -22.93 0.40
CA LEU A 228 -11.26 -23.28 0.86
C LEU A 228 -11.33 -24.73 1.34
N LYS A 229 -10.74 -25.67 0.61
CA LYS A 229 -10.67 -27.08 1.02
C LYS A 229 -9.92 -27.27 2.34
N THR A 230 -8.85 -26.51 2.55
CA THR A 230 -8.07 -26.58 3.79
C THR A 230 -8.81 -25.94 4.96
N MET A 231 -9.52 -24.83 4.74
CA MET A 231 -10.38 -24.19 5.74
C MET A 231 -11.60 -25.06 6.09
N ASN A 232 -12.17 -25.80 5.13
CA ASN A 232 -13.37 -26.62 5.33
C ASN A 232 -13.14 -27.71 6.40
N LYS A 233 -11.92 -28.23 6.51
CA LYS A 233 -11.52 -29.16 7.57
C LYS A 233 -11.70 -28.59 8.99
N GLN A 234 -11.70 -27.26 9.11
CA GLN A 234 -11.80 -26.56 10.39
C GLN A 234 -13.22 -26.08 10.72
N SER A 235 -14.22 -26.35 9.85
CA SER A 235 -15.60 -25.89 10.02
C SER A 235 -16.22 -26.32 11.37
N ALA A 236 -15.83 -27.47 11.91
CA ALA A 236 -16.26 -27.91 13.23
C ALA A 236 -15.83 -26.95 14.36
N LEU A 237 -14.62 -26.38 14.29
CA LEU A 237 -14.14 -25.40 15.27
C LEU A 237 -14.89 -24.07 15.16
N ALA A 238 -15.35 -23.71 13.95
CA ALA A 238 -16.13 -22.51 13.72
C ALA A 238 -17.56 -22.60 14.29
N SER A 239 -18.08 -23.81 14.53
CA SER A 239 -19.44 -24.02 15.05
C SER A 239 -19.69 -23.41 16.44
N ALA A 240 -18.62 -23.23 17.24
CA ALA A 240 -18.66 -22.55 18.53
C ALA A 240 -18.68 -21.02 18.43
N GLY A 241 -18.65 -20.48 17.21
CA GLY A 241 -18.56 -19.05 16.94
C GLY A 241 -17.17 -18.59 16.54
N ILE A 242 -17.11 -17.48 15.80
CA ILE A 242 -15.88 -16.86 15.31
C ILE A 242 -15.47 -15.71 16.24
N ASN A 243 -14.34 -15.89 16.92
CA ASN A 243 -13.70 -14.92 17.81
C ASN A 243 -12.16 -15.12 17.77
N ALA A 244 -11.41 -14.31 18.52
CA ALA A 244 -9.94 -14.39 18.51
C ALA A 244 -9.39 -15.78 18.90
N GLU A 245 -10.00 -16.46 19.88
CA GLU A 245 -9.57 -17.78 20.34
C GLU A 245 -9.85 -18.87 19.29
N SER A 246 -11.08 -18.93 18.78
CA SER A 246 -11.46 -19.90 17.76
C SER A 246 -10.68 -19.68 16.46
N LEU A 247 -10.43 -18.43 16.08
CA LEU A 247 -9.60 -18.10 14.92
C LEU A 247 -8.13 -18.45 15.12
N THR A 248 -7.58 -18.29 16.33
CA THR A 248 -6.22 -18.76 16.63
C THR A 248 -6.11 -20.28 16.41
N MET A 249 -7.08 -21.06 16.89
CA MET A 249 -7.11 -22.51 16.68
C MET A 249 -7.30 -22.89 15.21
N ILE A 250 -8.30 -22.31 14.54
CA ILE A 250 -8.62 -22.57 13.12
C ILE A 250 -7.40 -22.26 12.25
N ARG A 251 -6.79 -21.08 12.42
CA ARG A 251 -5.64 -20.66 11.62
C ARG A 251 -4.41 -21.51 11.91
N THR A 252 -4.19 -21.92 13.17
CA THR A 252 -3.07 -22.82 13.51
C THR A 252 -3.22 -24.15 12.78
N ARG A 253 -4.40 -24.78 12.84
CA ARG A 253 -4.65 -26.04 12.13
C ARG A 253 -4.60 -25.89 10.62
N PHE A 254 -5.16 -24.80 10.09
CA PHE A 254 -5.05 -24.47 8.68
C PHE A 254 -3.59 -24.46 8.22
N ILE A 255 -2.67 -23.83 8.95
CA ILE A 255 -1.26 -23.77 8.56
C ILE A 255 -0.59 -25.14 8.59
N LEU A 256 -0.90 -25.96 9.60
CA LEU A 256 -0.38 -27.34 9.66
C LEU A 256 -0.89 -28.19 8.49
N ASP A 257 -2.19 -28.13 8.18
CA ASP A 257 -2.78 -28.82 7.04
C ASP A 257 -2.25 -28.28 5.69
N TRP A 258 -2.03 -26.97 5.59
CA TRP A 258 -1.49 -26.31 4.40
C TRP A 258 -0.04 -26.73 4.14
N ASP A 259 0.79 -26.80 5.19
CA ASP A 259 2.20 -27.19 5.08
C ASP A 259 2.33 -28.63 4.60
N ALA A 260 1.47 -29.53 5.11
CA ALA A 260 1.45 -30.93 4.71
C ALA A 260 0.93 -31.16 3.28
N GLY A 261 -0.03 -30.36 2.82
CA GLY A 261 -0.76 -30.63 1.57
C GLY A 261 -0.40 -29.74 0.38
N TYR A 262 -0.06 -28.48 0.63
CA TYR A 262 -0.09 -27.43 -0.40
C TYR A 262 1.12 -26.50 -0.43
N HIS A 263 1.96 -26.46 0.62
CA HIS A 263 3.11 -25.54 0.67
C HIS A 263 4.06 -25.70 -0.52
N ALA A 264 4.36 -26.93 -0.93
CA ALA A 264 5.22 -27.17 -2.10
C ALA A 264 4.63 -26.62 -3.42
N LYS A 265 3.30 -26.58 -3.54
CA LYS A 265 2.60 -26.05 -4.71
C LYS A 265 2.41 -24.54 -4.63
N PHE A 266 2.22 -24.01 -3.43
CA PHE A 266 1.91 -22.61 -3.15
C PHE A 266 2.81 -22.06 -2.03
N PRO A 267 4.12 -21.84 -2.30
CA PRO A 267 5.08 -21.34 -1.32
C PRO A 267 4.96 -19.82 -1.15
N PHE A 268 3.75 -19.35 -0.85
CA PHE A 268 3.48 -17.91 -0.78
C PHE A 268 3.89 -17.30 0.56
N LYS A 269 4.38 -16.06 0.49
CA LYS A 269 5.04 -15.35 1.58
C LYS A 269 4.18 -15.18 2.83
N LEU A 270 2.88 -14.96 2.64
CA LEU A 270 1.95 -14.81 3.77
C LEU A 270 1.91 -16.08 4.64
N PHE A 271 1.92 -17.26 4.04
CA PHE A 271 1.86 -18.52 4.79
C PHE A 271 3.21 -18.87 5.41
N GLU A 272 4.32 -18.49 4.78
CA GLU A 272 5.65 -18.55 5.41
C GLU A 272 5.70 -17.66 6.67
N LEU A 273 5.13 -16.45 6.61
CA LEU A 273 5.05 -15.56 7.75
C LEU A 273 4.26 -16.19 8.89
N TYR A 274 3.11 -16.81 8.62
CA TYR A 274 2.34 -17.51 9.64
C TYR A 274 3.10 -18.69 10.26
N ARG A 275 3.81 -19.49 9.44
CA ARG A 275 4.68 -20.56 9.96
C ARG A 275 5.74 -20.01 10.89
N GLN A 276 6.35 -18.89 10.52
CA GLN A 276 7.34 -18.24 11.36
C GLN A 276 6.73 -17.74 12.67
N TYR A 277 5.55 -17.10 12.65
CA TYR A 277 4.88 -16.72 13.89
C TYR A 277 4.62 -17.94 14.79
N ILE A 278 4.28 -19.10 14.23
CA ILE A 278 4.11 -20.33 15.02
C ILE A 278 5.45 -20.79 15.60
N GLN A 279 6.51 -20.84 14.80
CA GLN A 279 7.86 -21.28 15.22
C GLN A 279 8.46 -20.38 16.30
N GLU A 280 8.19 -19.08 16.26
CA GLU A 280 8.67 -18.10 17.24
C GLU A 280 7.73 -17.94 18.44
N GLY A 281 6.61 -18.67 18.49
CA GLY A 281 5.63 -18.55 19.58
C GLY A 281 4.86 -17.22 19.58
N LEU A 282 4.83 -16.51 18.46
CA LEU A 282 4.18 -15.21 18.29
C LEU A 282 2.74 -15.31 17.76
N PHE A 283 2.31 -16.48 17.27
CA PHE A 283 1.08 -16.59 16.51
C PHE A 283 -0.19 -16.31 17.31
N GLU A 284 -0.24 -16.66 18.59
CA GLU A 284 -1.36 -16.30 19.45
C GLU A 284 -1.45 -14.77 19.62
N ALA A 285 -0.34 -14.13 20.00
CA ALA A 285 -0.28 -12.67 20.12
C ALA A 285 -0.67 -11.98 18.82
N TYR A 286 -0.23 -12.51 17.68
CA TYR A 286 -0.59 -12.00 16.36
C TYR A 286 -2.11 -12.07 16.14
N ASN A 287 -2.73 -13.23 16.41
CA ASN A 287 -4.17 -13.39 16.24
C ASN A 287 -4.99 -12.51 17.20
N GLN A 288 -4.50 -12.29 18.44
CA GLN A 288 -5.09 -11.34 19.38
C GLN A 288 -4.99 -9.91 18.84
N TRP A 289 -3.81 -9.53 18.32
CA TRP A 289 -3.60 -8.23 17.68
C TRP A 289 -4.48 -8.01 16.45
N VAL A 290 -4.78 -9.04 15.65
CA VAL A 290 -5.70 -8.91 14.51
C VAL A 290 -7.16 -8.86 14.97
N PHE A 291 -7.61 -9.87 15.73
CA PHE A 291 -9.03 -10.13 15.93
C PHE A 291 -9.60 -9.59 17.23
N ALA A 292 -8.87 -9.70 18.35
CA ALA A 292 -9.40 -9.21 19.62
C ALA A 292 -9.48 -7.69 19.63
N THR A 293 -8.55 -6.99 18.97
CA THR A 293 -8.66 -5.53 18.78
C THR A 293 -9.91 -5.12 18.02
N ALA A 294 -10.30 -5.91 17.00
CA ALA A 294 -11.48 -5.66 16.17
C ALA A 294 -12.78 -6.04 16.90
N GLN A 295 -12.73 -7.10 17.71
CA GLN A 295 -13.88 -7.64 18.41
C GLN A 295 -14.24 -6.84 19.67
N ASN A 296 -13.26 -6.55 20.53
CA ASN A 296 -13.46 -5.88 21.82
C ASN A 296 -12.14 -5.27 22.31
N LEU A 297 -11.95 -3.98 22.07
CA LEU A 297 -10.73 -3.26 22.43
C LEU A 297 -10.40 -3.32 23.94
N PRO A 298 -11.34 -3.14 24.88
CA PRO A 298 -11.07 -3.35 26.30
C PRO A 298 -10.57 -4.76 26.65
N ALA A 299 -11.15 -5.80 26.06
CA ALA A 299 -10.71 -7.18 26.29
C ALA A 299 -9.30 -7.42 25.74
N TYR A 300 -8.98 -6.86 24.57
CA TYR A 300 -7.62 -6.89 24.03
C TYR A 300 -6.63 -6.17 24.95
N GLN A 301 -6.98 -5.00 25.50
CA GLN A 301 -6.13 -4.28 26.45
C GLN A 301 -5.86 -5.11 27.70
N ALA A 302 -6.89 -5.76 28.26
CA ALA A 302 -6.74 -6.69 29.38
C ALA A 302 -5.81 -7.86 29.03
N TRP A 303 -5.98 -8.45 27.84
CA TRP A 303 -5.11 -9.51 27.34
C TRP A 303 -3.65 -9.05 27.21
N THR A 304 -3.39 -7.86 26.65
CA THR A 304 -2.03 -7.32 26.50
C THR A 304 -1.34 -7.04 27.83
N ASN A 305 -2.11 -6.68 28.87
CA ASN A 305 -1.56 -6.50 30.21
C ASN A 305 -1.18 -7.84 30.84
N ALA A 306 -2.02 -8.87 30.67
CA ALA A 306 -1.76 -10.21 31.17
C ALA A 306 -0.61 -10.92 30.41
N HIS A 307 -0.45 -10.62 29.10
CA HIS A 307 0.53 -11.23 28.20
C HIS A 307 1.54 -10.19 27.69
N SER A 308 2.06 -9.38 28.61
CA SER A 308 2.91 -8.24 28.27
C SER A 308 4.19 -8.63 27.53
N LYS A 309 4.76 -9.82 27.81
CA LYS A 309 5.97 -10.31 27.15
C LYS A 309 5.70 -10.68 25.70
N GLU A 310 4.63 -11.43 25.46
CA GLU A 310 4.18 -11.88 24.14
C GLU A 310 3.76 -10.68 23.28
N HIS A 311 3.02 -9.73 23.86
CA HIS A 311 2.64 -8.50 23.18
C HIS A 311 3.85 -7.64 22.80
N ALA A 312 4.82 -7.48 23.72
CA ALA A 312 6.05 -6.75 23.44
C ALA A 312 6.89 -7.43 22.36
N ALA A 313 7.00 -8.76 22.39
CA ALA A 313 7.71 -9.55 21.38
C ALA A 313 7.07 -9.38 19.98
N LEU A 314 5.75 -9.47 19.88
CA LEU A 314 5.04 -9.22 18.62
C LEU A 314 5.24 -7.78 18.14
N THR A 315 5.11 -6.81 19.03
CA THR A 315 5.24 -5.39 18.68
C THR A 315 6.63 -5.10 18.14
N ARG A 316 7.67 -5.67 18.77
CA ARG A 316 9.03 -5.61 18.27
C ARG A 316 9.15 -6.28 16.91
N PHE A 317 8.58 -7.47 16.73
CA PHE A 317 8.59 -8.15 15.43
C PHE A 317 7.97 -7.29 14.32
N LEU A 318 6.80 -6.69 14.56
CA LEU A 318 6.11 -5.83 13.59
C LEU A 318 6.84 -4.49 13.33
N GLN A 319 7.69 -4.03 14.24
CA GLN A 319 8.47 -2.80 14.10
C GLN A 319 9.82 -3.03 13.43
N ASP A 320 10.54 -4.07 13.84
CA ASP A 320 11.91 -4.35 13.42
C ASP A 320 11.94 -5.01 12.03
N ARG A 321 10.84 -5.66 11.62
CA ARG A 321 10.74 -6.36 10.35
C ARG A 321 9.80 -5.65 9.39
N ILE A 322 10.35 -5.25 8.25
CA ILE A 322 9.56 -4.81 7.09
C ILE A 322 9.09 -6.08 6.36
N PHE A 323 7.80 -6.38 6.44
CA PHE A 323 7.21 -7.39 5.57
C PHE A 323 7.20 -6.88 4.13
N LYS A 324 7.77 -7.66 3.23
CA LYS A 324 7.83 -7.35 1.79
C LYS A 324 7.29 -8.53 1.02
N MET A 325 6.29 -8.28 0.18
CA MET A 325 5.81 -9.27 -0.76
C MET A 325 6.83 -9.44 -1.89
N PRO A 326 7.28 -10.68 -2.18
CA PRO A 326 8.21 -10.92 -3.29
C PRO A 326 7.54 -10.68 -4.65
N ALA A 327 8.33 -10.22 -5.63
CA ALA A 327 7.91 -10.18 -7.02
C ALA A 327 7.51 -11.57 -7.52
N GLY A 328 6.48 -11.64 -8.35
CA GLY A 328 5.96 -12.90 -8.91
C GLY A 328 5.10 -13.72 -7.94
N GLN A 329 4.89 -13.27 -6.70
CA GLN A 329 3.95 -13.91 -5.77
C GLN A 329 2.58 -13.27 -5.85
N TYR A 330 1.88 -13.57 -6.94
CA TYR A 330 0.48 -13.22 -7.15
C TYR A 330 -0.35 -14.48 -7.00
N TYR A 331 -1.44 -14.36 -6.29
CA TYR A 331 -2.24 -15.51 -5.90
C TYR A 331 -3.25 -15.91 -6.99
N HIS A 332 -3.38 -15.12 -8.07
CA HIS A 332 -4.35 -15.29 -9.16
C HIS A 332 -3.87 -16.11 -10.34
#